data_AF-A0A3N5T1I3-F1
#
_entry.id   AF-A0A3N5T1I3-F1
#
_cell.length_a   1.000
_cell.length_b   1.000
_cell.length_c   1.000
_cell.angle_alpha   90.00
_cell.angle_beta   90.00
_cell.angle_gamma   90.00
#
_symmetry.space_group_name_H-M   'P 1'
#
loop_
_entity.id
_entity.type
_entity.pdbx_description
1 polymer ?
#
loop_
_entity_poly.entity_id
_entity_poly.type
_entity_poly.pdbx_seq_one_letter_code
_entity_poly.pdbx_strand_id
1 'polypeptide(L)'
;MSDMNRYSPGLPAETAMGLLPDHYIEQTRSGRIRSRIKIEGVGGQTLAEVKKAVSQGARFILFRVSMFLVFYYFTHTSSVFFRHADGSAQAGKKQVLFIVVSLALIAAAAVFFIWGVNAIGLLDPGKDFFYNAVILLLLGLGAYFPIASLVINLRGGEDVTANIVKYFELIEDYRKNNTAGNNRAENSTNNQTN
;
A
#
# COMPACT_ATOMS: atom_id res chain seq x y z
N MET A 1 -6.54 16.15 18.27
CA MET A 1 -5.30 16.78 17.76
C MET A 1 -4.20 16.34 18.70
N SER A 2 -3.60 15.19 18.42
CA SER A 2 -2.81 14.44 19.39
C SER A 2 -1.58 13.85 18.69
N ASP A 3 -0.41 14.27 19.18
CA ASP A 3 0.89 13.60 19.10
C ASP A 3 1.42 13.14 17.72
N MET A 4 1.37 14.00 16.70
CA MET A 4 2.21 13.82 15.49
C MET A 4 3.68 14.26 15.68
N ASN A 5 4.05 14.80 16.85
CA ASN A 5 5.35 15.46 17.08
C ASN A 5 6.49 14.55 17.58
N ARG A 6 6.32 13.23 17.63
CA ARG A 6 7.32 12.30 18.22
C ARG A 6 7.98 11.35 17.23
N TYR A 7 8.00 11.66 15.94
CA TYR A 7 8.76 10.86 14.98
C TYR A 7 9.58 11.74 14.06
N SER A 8 10.88 11.77 14.36
CA SER A 8 11.94 12.02 13.39
C SER A 8 12.44 10.64 12.95
N PRO A 9 11.85 10.00 11.92
CA PRO A 9 12.54 8.88 11.30
C PRO A 9 13.86 9.43 10.77
N GLY A 10 14.97 8.75 11.05
CA GLY A 10 16.25 9.06 10.40
C GLY A 10 16.04 8.98 8.90
N LEU A 11 15.78 10.14 8.28
CA LEU A 11 15.55 10.26 6.85
C LEU A 11 16.87 9.84 6.18
N PRO A 12 16.83 8.92 5.20
CA PRO A 12 18.03 8.51 4.50
C PRO A 12 18.72 9.74 3.90
N ALA A 13 20.06 9.75 3.88
CA ALA A 13 20.87 10.89 3.44
C ALA A 13 20.53 11.37 2.01
N GLU A 14 19.98 10.51 1.15
CA GLU A 14 19.43 10.87 -0.17
C GLU A 14 18.35 11.95 -0.11
N THR A 15 17.66 12.08 1.02
CA THR A 15 16.62 13.10 1.23
C THR A 15 17.20 14.51 1.42
N ALA A 16 18.52 14.68 1.49
CA ALA A 16 19.16 15.99 1.62
C ALA A 16 19.10 16.84 0.33
N MET A 17 18.97 16.20 -0.85
CA MET A 17 19.01 16.88 -2.16
C MET A 17 17.66 17.45 -2.63
N GLY A 18 16.68 17.64 -1.74
CA GLY A 18 15.36 18.12 -2.14
C GLY A 18 14.44 17.05 -2.75
N LEU A 19 15.01 15.90 -3.14
CA LEU A 19 14.33 14.78 -3.77
C LEU A 19 13.30 14.13 -2.83
N LEU A 20 12.24 13.58 -3.43
CA LEU A 20 11.21 12.82 -2.74
C LEU A 20 11.74 11.42 -2.36
N PRO A 21 11.32 10.87 -1.21
CA PRO A 21 11.70 9.52 -0.82
C PRO A 21 11.09 8.50 -1.77
N ASP A 22 11.82 7.41 -1.99
CA ASP A 22 11.40 6.26 -2.79
C ASP A 22 10.51 5.27 -2.02
N HIS A 23 10.24 5.53 -0.74
CA HIS A 23 9.38 4.71 0.11
C HIS A 23 8.34 5.53 0.88
N TYR A 24 7.11 5.03 0.87
CA TYR A 24 6.00 5.44 1.74
C TYR A 24 5.98 4.56 3.00
N ILE A 25 5.97 5.19 4.17
CA ILE A 25 5.93 4.47 5.45
C ILE A 25 4.48 4.48 5.95
N GLU A 26 3.82 3.33 5.90
CA GLU A 26 2.50 3.18 6.50
C GLU A 26 2.65 3.00 8.00
N GLN A 27 1.96 3.83 8.78
CA GLN A 27 1.99 3.79 10.24
C GLN A 27 0.64 3.33 10.79
N THR A 28 0.69 2.62 11.92
CA THR A 28 -0.51 2.30 12.70
C THR A 28 -1.00 3.55 13.44
N ARG A 29 -2.23 3.50 13.99
CA ARG A 29 -2.74 4.58 14.89
C ARG A 29 -1.85 4.82 16.11
N SER A 30 -1.05 3.83 16.51
CA SER A 30 -0.08 3.92 17.61
C SER A 30 1.28 4.48 17.20
N GLY A 31 1.45 4.91 15.94
CA GLY A 31 2.70 5.44 15.40
C GLY A 31 3.77 4.37 15.09
N ARG A 32 3.44 3.08 15.25
CA ARG A 32 4.36 2.01 14.88
C ARG A 32 4.41 1.87 13.37
N ILE A 33 5.61 1.65 12.83
CA ILE A 33 5.80 1.36 11.40
C ILE A 33 5.13 0.03 11.10
N ARG A 34 4.10 0.05 10.25
CA ARG A 34 3.39 -1.15 9.79
C ARG A 34 4.10 -1.77 8.60
N SER A 35 4.48 -0.94 7.63
CA SER A 35 5.11 -1.39 6.39
C SER A 35 5.86 -0.26 5.71
N ARG A 36 6.94 -0.61 5.01
CA ARG A 36 7.62 0.27 4.06
C ARG A 36 7.22 -0.15 2.65
N ILE A 37 6.58 0.76 1.92
CA ILE A 37 6.03 0.49 0.60
C ILE A 37 6.82 1.32 -0.41
N LYS A 38 7.42 0.65 -1.40
CA LYS A 38 8.18 1.33 -2.45
C LYS A 38 7.26 2.16 -3.34
N ILE A 39 7.66 3.38 -3.68
CA ILE A 39 6.98 4.28 -4.62
C ILE A 39 7.70 4.19 -5.96
N GLU A 40 7.00 3.73 -7.00
CA GLU A 40 7.51 3.64 -8.37
C GLU A 40 6.96 4.79 -9.23
N GLY A 41 7.82 5.36 -10.08
CA GLY A 41 7.43 6.37 -11.07
C GLY A 41 7.58 7.84 -10.64
N VAL A 42 8.14 8.11 -9.45
CA VAL A 42 8.38 9.47 -8.92
C VAL A 42 9.87 9.78 -8.70
N GLY A 43 10.75 8.82 -9.01
CA GLY A 43 12.19 8.99 -8.80
C GLY A 43 12.73 10.24 -9.48
N GLY A 44 13.41 11.10 -8.72
CA GLY A 44 13.99 12.34 -9.22
C GLY A 44 13.07 13.56 -9.23
N GLN A 45 11.77 13.40 -8.93
CA GLN A 45 10.82 14.52 -8.94
C GLN A 45 10.79 15.28 -7.62
N THR A 46 10.48 16.57 -7.69
CA THR A 46 10.26 17.44 -6.52
C THR A 46 8.79 17.40 -6.07
N LEU A 47 8.48 17.83 -4.85
CA LEU A 47 7.08 17.90 -4.38
C LEU A 47 6.22 18.82 -5.26
N ALA A 48 6.79 19.92 -5.74
CA ALA A 48 6.11 20.86 -6.61
C ALA A 48 5.70 20.21 -7.94
N GLU A 49 6.60 19.43 -8.54
CA GLU A 49 6.32 18.66 -9.76
C GLU A 49 5.26 17.60 -9.55
N VAL A 50 5.35 16.84 -8.45
CA VAL A 50 4.33 15.84 -8.11
C VAL A 50 2.97 16.47 -7.89
N LYS A 51 2.88 17.58 -7.14
CA LYS A 51 1.63 18.32 -6.92
C LYS A 51 1.03 18.82 -8.23
N LYS A 52 1.88 19.33 -9.14
CA LYS A 52 1.47 19.76 -10.47
C LYS A 52 0.95 18.59 -11.31
N ALA A 53 1.64 17.45 -11.29
CA ALA A 53 1.18 16.26 -11.99
C ALA A 53 -0.15 15.73 -11.42
N VAL A 54 -0.30 15.73 -10.09
CA VAL A 54 -1.54 15.35 -9.41
C VAL A 54 -2.69 16.30 -9.75
N SER A 55 -2.45 17.62 -9.83
CA SER A 55 -3.47 18.59 -10.25
C SER A 55 -3.85 18.43 -11.74
N GLN A 56 -2.96 17.87 -12.55
CA GLN A 56 -3.23 17.45 -13.93
C GLN A 56 -3.93 16.09 -14.05
N GLY A 57 -4.27 15.44 -12.92
CA GLY A 57 -5.00 14.18 -12.88
C GLY A 57 -4.12 12.93 -12.69
N ALA A 58 -2.82 13.08 -12.43
CA ALA A 58 -1.99 11.95 -12.02
C ALA A 58 -2.44 11.40 -10.65
N ARG A 59 -2.29 10.09 -10.45
CA ARG A 59 -2.74 9.40 -9.24
C ARG A 59 -1.69 8.41 -8.75
N PHE A 60 -1.63 8.25 -7.44
CA PHE A 60 -0.91 7.15 -6.81
C PHE A 60 -1.86 5.98 -6.58
N ILE A 61 -1.49 4.84 -7.13
CA ILE A 61 -2.32 3.64 -7.15
C ILE A 61 -1.60 2.54 -6.36
N LEU A 62 -2.32 1.96 -5.42
CA LEU A 62 -1.89 0.79 -4.67
C LEU A 62 -2.68 -0.44 -5.10
N PHE A 63 -1.99 -1.53 -5.45
CA PHE A 63 -2.63 -2.82 -5.67
C PHE A 63 -2.50 -3.69 -4.42
N ARG A 64 -3.56 -4.44 -4.14
CA ARG A 64 -3.60 -5.39 -3.02
C ARG A 64 -3.73 -6.78 -3.58
N VAL A 65 -2.91 -7.70 -3.07
CA VAL A 65 -3.07 -9.13 -3.30
C VAL A 65 -3.49 -9.75 -1.98
N SER A 66 -4.65 -10.38 -1.99
CA SER A 66 -5.19 -11.11 -0.85
C SER A 66 -5.26 -12.58 -1.21
N MET A 67 -4.61 -13.41 -0.42
CA MET A 67 -4.69 -14.86 -0.53
C MET A 67 -5.26 -15.43 0.77
N PHE A 68 -6.23 -16.33 0.64
CA PHE A 68 -6.81 -17.05 1.75
C PHE A 68 -6.55 -18.54 1.55
N LEU A 69 -5.77 -19.13 2.46
CA LEU A 69 -5.88 -20.56 2.77
C LEU A 69 -6.81 -20.70 3.96
N VAL A 70 -7.52 -21.82 4.05
CA VAL A 70 -8.54 -22.12 5.08
C VAL A 70 -8.14 -21.72 6.52
N PHE A 71 -6.83 -21.73 6.84
CA PHE A 71 -6.29 -21.36 8.15
C PHE A 71 -5.30 -20.18 8.12
N TYR A 72 -5.05 -19.57 6.96
CA TYR A 72 -4.04 -18.52 6.84
C TYR A 72 -4.46 -17.43 5.86
N TYR A 73 -4.51 -16.20 6.38
CA TYR A 73 -4.73 -14.99 5.60
C TYR A 73 -3.41 -14.28 5.33
N PHE A 74 -3.01 -14.18 4.07
CA PHE A 74 -1.87 -13.38 3.64
C PHE A 74 -2.37 -12.18 2.82
N THR A 75 -2.21 -10.97 3.37
CA THR A 75 -2.26 -9.73 2.58
C THR A 75 -0.87 -9.28 2.24
N HIS A 76 -0.60 -9.08 0.96
CA HIS A 76 0.60 -8.41 0.52
C HIS A 76 0.21 -7.13 -0.21
N THR A 77 0.78 -6.03 0.25
CA THR A 77 0.66 -4.73 -0.37
C THR A 77 1.75 -4.62 -1.44
N SER A 78 1.37 -4.29 -2.68
CA SER A 78 2.36 -4.03 -3.74
C SER A 78 3.13 -2.72 -3.49
N SER A 79 4.13 -2.44 -4.32
CA SER A 79 4.61 -1.07 -4.54
C SER A 79 3.43 -0.13 -4.86
N VAL A 80 3.57 1.14 -4.53
CA VAL A 80 2.70 2.21 -5.03
C VAL A 80 3.19 2.59 -6.42
N PHE A 81 2.28 2.69 -7.38
CA PHE A 81 2.58 3.13 -8.73
C PHE A 81 2.06 4.54 -8.96
N PHE A 82 2.92 5.42 -9.46
CA PHE A 82 2.51 6.74 -9.92
C PHE A 82 2.04 6.66 -11.37
N ARG A 83 0.74 6.90 -11.59
CA ARG A 83 0.11 6.87 -12.90
C ARG A 83 -0.16 8.29 -13.36
N HIS A 84 0.44 8.68 -14.48
CA HIS A 84 0.20 9.96 -15.12
C HIS A 84 -1.17 9.95 -15.84
N ALA A 85 -1.77 11.14 -15.98
CA ALA A 85 -3.05 11.32 -16.67
C ALA A 85 -2.96 11.00 -18.17
N ASP A 86 -1.75 11.07 -18.74
CA ASP A 86 -1.45 10.77 -20.15
C ASP A 86 -1.63 9.29 -20.53
N GLY A 87 -1.88 8.42 -19.53
CA GLY A 87 -2.06 6.98 -19.77
C GLY A 87 -0.76 6.23 -20.08
N SER A 88 0.40 6.81 -19.77
CA SER A 88 1.71 6.15 -19.94
C SER A 88 1.69 4.71 -19.40
N ALA A 89 2.00 3.77 -20.31
CA ALA A 89 1.57 2.37 -20.26
C ALA A 89 2.25 1.48 -19.19
N GLN A 90 3.14 2.03 -18.38
CA GLN A 90 3.97 1.23 -17.47
C GLN A 90 3.18 0.63 -16.29
N ALA A 91 2.16 1.35 -15.82
CA ALA A 91 1.21 0.83 -14.82
C ALA A 91 0.27 -0.25 -15.40
N GLY A 92 -0.09 -0.15 -16.69
CA GLY A 92 -1.06 -1.03 -17.34
C GLY A 92 -0.59 -2.48 -17.42
N LYS A 93 0.67 -2.72 -17.80
CA LYS A 93 1.21 -4.10 -17.91
C LYS A 93 1.22 -4.82 -16.55
N LYS A 94 1.67 -4.12 -15.50
CA LYS A 94 1.69 -4.68 -14.14
C LYS A 94 0.27 -4.90 -13.61
N GLN A 95 -0.66 -3.97 -13.87
CA GLN A 95 -2.06 -4.13 -13.50
C GLN A 95 -2.68 -5.39 -14.11
N VAL A 96 -2.48 -5.62 -15.42
CA VAL A 96 -2.99 -6.83 -16.09
C VAL A 96 -2.40 -8.09 -15.45
N LEU A 97 -1.10 -8.10 -15.16
CA LEU A 97 -0.46 -9.21 -14.46
C LEU A 97 -1.11 -9.47 -13.08
N PHE A 98 -1.34 -8.43 -12.28
CA PHE A 98 -2.00 -8.57 -10.98
C PHE A 98 -3.43 -9.12 -11.11
N ILE A 99 -4.19 -8.69 -12.12
CA ILE A 99 -5.55 -9.19 -12.37
C ILE A 99 -5.49 -10.67 -12.76
N VAL A 100 -4.62 -11.04 -13.71
CA VAL A 100 -4.48 -12.43 -14.18
C VAL A 100 -4.06 -13.35 -13.02
N VAL A 101 -3.07 -12.94 -12.22
CA VAL A 101 -2.63 -13.70 -11.05
C VAL A 101 -3.76 -13.83 -10.03
N SER A 102 -4.50 -12.75 -9.76
CA SER A 102 -5.64 -12.79 -8.82
C SER A 102 -6.73 -13.75 -9.30
N LEU A 103 -7.09 -13.71 -10.59
CA LEU A 103 -8.06 -14.63 -11.19
C LEU A 103 -7.59 -16.08 -11.15
N ALA A 104 -6.31 -16.34 -11.43
CA ALA A 104 -5.72 -17.67 -11.37
C ALA A 104 -5.76 -18.24 -9.95
N LEU A 105 -5.46 -17.42 -8.93
CA LEU A 105 -5.55 -17.84 -7.53
C LEU A 105 -6.98 -18.14 -7.09
N ILE A 106 -7.96 -17.34 -7.51
CA ILE A 106 -9.39 -17.58 -7.23
C ILE A 106 -9.85 -18.88 -7.91
N ALA A 107 -9.47 -19.09 -9.18
CA ALA A 107 -9.80 -20.31 -9.91
C ALA A 107 -9.17 -21.55 -9.23
N ALA A 108 -7.91 -21.48 -8.83
CA ALA A 108 -7.23 -22.56 -8.11
C ALA A 108 -7.92 -22.87 -6.76
N ALA A 109 -8.33 -21.83 -6.01
CA ALA A 109 -9.07 -22.00 -4.77
C ALA A 109 -10.44 -22.66 -5.00
N ALA A 110 -11.15 -22.28 -6.07
CA ALA A 110 -12.42 -22.88 -6.45
C ALA A 110 -12.28 -24.36 -6.85
N VAL A 111 -11.25 -24.71 -7.63
CA VAL A 111 -10.95 -26.11 -7.98
C VAL A 111 -10.62 -26.93 -6.74
N PHE A 112 -9.77 -26.39 -5.85
CA PHE A 112 -9.43 -27.05 -4.59
C PHE A 112 -10.66 -27.24 -3.69
N PHE A 113 -11.56 -26.26 -3.67
CA PHE A 113 -12.85 -26.34 -2.97
C PHE A 113 -13.71 -27.49 -3.51
N ILE A 114 -13.94 -27.54 -4.82
CA ILE A 114 -14.76 -28.59 -5.46
C ILE A 114 -14.16 -29.97 -5.18
N TRP A 115 -12.84 -30.10 -5.35
CA TRP A 115 -12.13 -31.35 -5.08
C TRP A 115 -12.22 -31.76 -3.60
N GLY A 116 -12.02 -30.82 -2.67
CA GLY A 116 -12.10 -31.07 -1.23
C GLY A 116 -13.50 -31.48 -0.78
N VAL A 117 -14.54 -30.77 -1.24
CA VAL A 117 -15.96 -31.09 -1.00
C VAL A 117 -16.29 -32.51 -1.44
N ASN A 118 -15.81 -32.92 -2.62
CA ASN A 118 -16.00 -34.27 -3.13
C ASN A 118 -15.21 -35.32 -2.34
N ALA A 119 -13.94 -35.05 -2.03
CA ALA A 119 -13.04 -35.98 -1.33
C ALA A 119 -13.51 -36.30 0.09
N ILE A 120 -14.05 -35.31 0.80
CA ILE A 120 -14.58 -35.49 2.16
C ILE A 120 -16.04 -35.93 2.17
N GLY A 121 -16.68 -36.15 1.02
CA GLY A 121 -18.11 -36.49 0.94
C GLY A 121 -19.00 -35.47 1.63
N LEU A 122 -18.68 -34.17 1.53
CA LEU A 122 -19.43 -33.10 2.21
C LEU A 122 -20.87 -32.99 1.70
N LEU A 123 -21.14 -33.51 0.50
CA LEU A 123 -22.47 -33.56 -0.11
C LEU A 123 -23.20 -34.88 0.13
N ASP A 124 -22.65 -35.76 0.98
CA ASP A 124 -23.31 -36.99 1.37
C ASP A 124 -24.49 -36.66 2.32
N PRO A 125 -25.74 -36.97 1.94
CA PRO A 125 -26.92 -36.69 2.76
C PRO A 125 -26.91 -37.41 4.12
N GLY A 126 -26.02 -38.40 4.32
CA GLY A 126 -25.86 -39.10 5.60
C GLY A 126 -24.98 -38.41 6.65
N LYS A 127 -24.35 -37.26 6.34
CA LYS A 127 -23.49 -36.53 7.30
C LYS A 127 -24.22 -35.43 8.05
N ASP A 128 -23.74 -35.12 9.25
CA ASP A 128 -24.31 -34.08 10.11
C ASP A 128 -24.44 -32.74 9.37
N PHE A 129 -25.68 -32.31 9.13
CA PHE A 129 -26.02 -31.04 8.48
C PHE A 129 -25.23 -29.86 9.07
N PHE A 130 -25.05 -29.86 10.40
CA PHE A 130 -24.31 -28.82 11.11
C PHE A 130 -22.84 -28.73 10.66
N TYR A 131 -22.15 -29.87 10.52
CA TYR A 131 -20.75 -29.90 10.08
C TYR A 131 -20.59 -29.35 8.66
N ASN A 132 -21.49 -29.77 7.75
CA ASN A 132 -21.50 -29.28 6.37
C ASN A 132 -21.78 -27.77 6.30
N ALA A 133 -22.73 -27.27 7.09
CA ALA A 133 -23.05 -25.85 7.16
C ALA A 133 -21.86 -25.00 7.67
N VAL A 134 -21.17 -25.46 8.72
CA VAL A 134 -19.98 -24.77 9.26
C VAL A 134 -18.86 -24.71 8.21
N ILE A 135 -18.59 -25.82 7.51
CA ILE A 135 -17.56 -25.85 6.47
C ILE A 135 -17.91 -24.93 5.30
N LEU A 136 -19.15 -24.94 4.82
CA LEU A 136 -19.59 -24.05 3.76
C LEU A 136 -19.49 -22.58 4.17
N LEU A 137 -19.79 -22.25 5.42
CA LEU A 137 -19.64 -20.89 5.95
C LEU A 137 -18.18 -20.45 6.01
N LEU A 138 -17.27 -21.30 6.51
CA LEU A 138 -15.83 -21.00 6.53
C LEU A 138 -15.27 -20.81 5.12
N LEU A 139 -15.74 -21.61 4.16
CA LEU A 139 -15.32 -21.50 2.76
C LEU A 139 -15.87 -20.25 2.08
N GLY A 140 -17.12 -19.89 2.35
CA GLY A 140 -17.72 -18.64 1.89
C GLY A 140 -16.98 -17.41 2.42
N LEU A 141 -16.64 -17.40 3.71
CA LEU A 141 -15.81 -16.35 4.30
C LEU A 141 -14.41 -16.29 3.67
N GLY A 142 -13.84 -17.44 3.33
CA GLY A 142 -12.56 -17.52 2.65
C GLY A 142 -12.55 -16.91 1.25
N ALA A 143 -13.64 -17.08 0.49
CA ALA A 143 -13.78 -16.52 -0.85
C ALA A 143 -14.04 -14.99 -0.84
N TYR A 144 -14.64 -14.46 0.23
CA TYR A 144 -14.98 -13.04 0.32
C TYR A 144 -13.76 -12.11 0.21
N PHE A 145 -12.66 -12.42 0.87
CA PHE A 145 -11.48 -11.54 0.90
C PHE A 145 -10.76 -11.41 -0.46
N PRO A 146 -10.46 -12.51 -1.19
CA PRO A 146 -9.91 -12.42 -2.54
C PRO A 146 -10.81 -11.64 -3.50
N ILE A 147 -12.14 -11.79 -3.40
CA ILE A 147 -13.09 -11.05 -4.25
C ILE A 147 -12.96 -9.54 -4.01
N ALA A 148 -12.92 -9.08 -2.76
CA ALA A 148 -12.74 -7.66 -2.46
C ALA A 148 -11.44 -7.10 -3.05
N SER A 149 -10.34 -7.86 -2.94
CA SER A 149 -9.04 -7.52 -3.53
C SER A 149 -9.13 -7.41 -5.07
N LEU A 150 -9.82 -8.36 -5.69
CA LEU A 150 -10.04 -8.40 -7.14
C LEU A 150 -10.83 -7.18 -7.61
N VAL A 151 -11.91 -6.82 -6.91
CA VAL A 151 -12.73 -5.63 -7.25
C VAL A 151 -11.90 -4.35 -7.21
N ILE A 152 -11.04 -4.19 -6.19
CA ILE A 152 -10.13 -3.04 -6.11
C ILE A 152 -9.18 -3.01 -7.30
N ASN A 153 -8.55 -4.15 -7.62
CA ASN A 153 -7.60 -4.24 -8.73
C ASN A 153 -8.27 -4.00 -10.11
N LEU A 154 -9.49 -4.51 -10.30
CA LEU A 154 -10.30 -4.28 -11.52
C LEU A 154 -10.71 -2.81 -11.69
N ARG A 155 -10.93 -2.10 -10.59
CA ARG A 155 -11.22 -0.65 -10.60
C ARG A 155 -9.99 0.22 -10.87
N GLY A 156 -8.83 -0.39 -11.09
CA GLY A 156 -7.58 0.34 -11.30
C GLY A 156 -6.76 0.54 -10.05
N GLY A 157 -7.04 -0.19 -8.97
CA GLY A 157 -6.33 -0.13 -7.68
C GLY A 157 -6.94 0.89 -6.72
N GLU A 158 -6.38 0.94 -5.51
CA GLU A 158 -6.78 1.89 -4.47
C GLU A 158 -6.07 3.23 -4.69
N ASP A 159 -6.85 4.32 -4.75
CA ASP A 159 -6.30 5.66 -4.86
C ASP A 159 -5.76 6.11 -3.49
N VAL A 160 -4.43 6.19 -3.39
CA VAL A 160 -3.70 6.60 -2.18
C VAL A 160 -3.05 7.97 -2.36
N THR A 161 -3.47 8.73 -3.37
CA THR A 161 -2.86 10.03 -3.75
C THR A 161 -2.82 11.00 -2.58
N ALA A 162 -3.95 11.21 -1.90
CA ALA A 162 -4.03 12.16 -0.80
C ALA A 162 -3.08 11.80 0.36
N ASN A 163 -2.94 10.50 0.67
CA ASN A 163 -2.08 10.02 1.75
C ASN A 163 -0.61 10.25 1.43
N ILE A 164 -0.20 10.00 0.19
CA ILE A 164 1.19 10.14 -0.24
C ILE A 164 1.59 11.60 -0.39
N VAL A 165 0.72 12.44 -0.96
CA VAL A 165 0.99 13.89 -1.05
C VAL A 165 1.14 14.47 0.35
N LYS A 166 0.24 14.14 1.29
CA LYS A 166 0.34 14.56 2.69
C LYS A 166 1.63 14.07 3.36
N TYR A 167 2.05 12.84 3.08
CA TYR A 167 3.31 12.30 3.59
C TYR A 167 4.52 13.09 3.07
N PHE A 168 4.54 13.44 1.78
CA PHE A 168 5.61 14.26 1.22
C PHE A 168 5.63 15.68 1.79
N GLU A 169 4.46 16.31 1.99
CA GLU A 169 4.36 17.61 2.66
C GLU A 169 4.97 17.58 4.06
N LEU A 170 4.63 16.55 4.84
CA LEU A 170 5.16 16.38 6.19
C LEU A 170 6.70 16.25 6.20
N ILE A 171 7.27 15.56 5.21
CA ILE A 171 8.73 15.45 5.05
C ILE A 171 9.35 16.78 4.65
N GLU A 172 8.71 17.54 3.75
CA GLU A 172 9.22 18.84 3.33
C GLU A 172 9.19 19.86 4.48
N ASP A 173 8.11 19.88 5.26
CA ASP A 173 7.98 20.74 6.43
C ASP A 173 9.01 20.41 7.50
N TYR A 174 9.23 19.11 7.75
CA TYR A 174 10.28 18.65 8.64
C TYR A 174 11.69 19.11 8.17
N ARG A 175 11.96 19.05 6.86
CA ARG A 175 13.21 19.53 6.26
C ARG A 175 13.40 21.03 6.51
N LYS A 176 12.38 21.86 6.20
CA LYS A 176 12.42 23.31 6.37
C LYS A 176 12.70 23.71 7.83
N ASN A 177 12.05 23.04 8.77
CA ASN A 177 12.23 23.32 10.20
C ASN A 177 13.65 22.99 10.69
N ASN A 178 14.26 21.89 10.22
CA ASN A 178 15.62 21.53 10.60
C ASN A 178 16.69 22.44 9.99
N THR A 179 16.53 22.83 8.73
CA THR A 179 17.46 23.79 8.10
C THR A 179 17.43 25.14 8.83
N ALA A 180 16.25 25.61 9.25
CA ALA A 180 16.11 26.83 10.03
C ALA A 180 16.75 26.71 11.44
N GLY A 181 16.65 25.54 12.08
CA GLY A 181 17.28 25.26 13.37
C GLY A 181 18.81 25.31 13.31
N ASN A 182 19.41 24.66 12.30
CA ASN A 182 20.86 24.63 12.12
C ASN A 182 21.45 26.03 11.89
N ASN A 183 20.81 26.85 11.05
CA ASN A 183 21.27 28.23 10.80
C ASN A 183 21.22 29.11 12.07
N ARG A 184 20.29 28.85 12.99
CA ARG A 184 20.23 29.56 14.29
C ARG A 184 21.34 29.12 15.24
N ALA A 185 21.68 27.83 15.24
CA ALA A 185 22.77 27.30 16.05
C ALA A 185 24.13 27.86 15.60
N GLU A 186 24.40 27.89 14.29
CA GLU A 186 25.65 28.44 13.73
C GLU A 186 25.82 29.94 14.04
N ASN A 187 24.75 30.73 13.89
CA ASN A 187 24.80 32.16 14.24
C ASN A 187 25.01 32.41 15.75
N SER A 188 24.55 31.49 16.61
CA SER A 188 24.75 31.61 18.06
C SER A 188 26.20 31.33 18.47
N THR A 189 26.86 30.38 17.80
CA THR A 189 28.27 30.06 18.06
C THR A 189 29.20 31.19 17.62
N ASN A 190 28.94 31.81 16.46
CA ASN A 190 29.78 32.90 15.94
C ASN A 190 29.74 34.18 16.81
N ASN A 191 28.65 34.40 17.56
CA ASN A 191 28.52 35.54 18.47
C ASN A 191 29.20 35.34 19.84
N GLN A 192 29.66 34.13 20.18
CA GLN A 192 30.39 33.87 21.43
C GLN A 192 31.92 33.95 21.26
N THR A 193 32.42 33.95 20.02
CA THR A 193 33.85 33.98 19.70
C THR A 193 34.39 35.37 19.34
N ASN A 194 33.55 36.40 19.39
CA ASN A 194 33.89 37.81 19.22
C ASN A 194 33.66 38.57 20.53
#